data_AF-X1J6W7-F1
#
_entry.id   AF-X1J6W7-F1
#
_cell.length_a   1.000
_cell.length_b   1.000
_cell.length_c   1.000
_cell.angle_alpha   90.00
_cell.angle_beta   90.00
_cell.angle_gamma   90.00
#
_symmetry.space_group_name_H-M   'P 1'
#
loop_
_entity.id
_entity.type
_entity.pdbx_description
1 polymer ?
#
loop_
_entity_poly.entity_id
_entity_poly.type
_entity_poly.pdbx_seq_one_letter_code
_entity_poly.pdbx_strand_id
1 'polypeptide(L)' 'MKPFCLTIAGSDPTSGAGIQADIRTFDRIGVHPFSAIT' A
#
# COMPACT_ATOMS: atom_id res chain seq x y z
N MET A 1 -11.50 14.74 -4.37
CA MET A 1 -11.76 13.30 -4.13
C MET A 1 -10.50 12.54 -4.55
N LYS A 2 -9.82 11.82 -3.65
CA LYS A 2 -8.61 11.06 -4.03
C LYS A 2 -9.02 9.74 -4.73
N PRO A 3 -8.36 9.34 -5.83
CA PRO A 3 -8.55 7.98 -6.36
C PRO A 3 -8.11 6.95 -5.30
N PHE A 4 -8.64 5.73 -5.39
CA PHE A 4 -8.27 4.63 -4.50
C PHE A 4 -7.48 3.55 -5.24
N CYS A 5 -6.59 2.86 -4.52
CA CYS A 5 -5.89 1.66 -5.02
C CYS A 5 -5.93 0.55 -3.98
N LEU A 6 -6.09 -0.69 -4.45
CA LEU A 6 -5.96 -1.91 -3.66
C LEU A 6 -4.61 -2.55 -3.96
N THR A 7 -3.81 -2.82 -2.92
CA THR A 7 -2.69 -3.76 -3.00
C THR A 7 -3.13 -5.14 -2.49
N ILE A 8 -2.63 -6.20 -3.13
CA ILE A 8 -2.76 -7.59 -2.67
C ILE A 8 -1.35 -8.13 -2.57
N ALA A 9 -0.81 -8.16 -1.35
CA ALA A 9 0.58 -8.51 -1.10
C ALA A 9 0.78 -8.99 0.35
N GLY A 10 1.93 -9.60 0.62
CA GLY A 10 2.34 -9.95 1.98
C GLY A 10 2.72 -8.73 2.83
N SER A 11 2.66 -8.91 4.14
CA SER A 11 3.21 -7.96 5.12
C SER A 11 4.71 -8.18 5.26
N ASP A 12 5.50 -7.13 5.08
CA ASP A 12 6.92 -7.12 5.44
C ASP A 12 7.11 -6.44 6.82
N PRO A 13 7.41 -7.21 7.89
CA PRO A 13 7.63 -6.64 9.23
C PRO A 13 8.80 -5.65 9.32
N THR A 14 9.76 -5.72 8.39
CA THR A 14 10.87 -4.74 8.30
C THR A 14 10.44 -3.44 7.63
N SER A 15 9.23 -3.42 7.06
CA SER A 15 8.65 -2.30 6.34
C SER A 15 9.46 -1.84 5.13
N GLY A 16 10.32 -2.67 4.53
CA GLY A 16 11.09 -2.35 3.32
C GLY A 16 10.34 -2.61 2.01
N ALA A 17 9.43 -3.58 2.00
CA ALA A 17 8.67 -4.08 0.86
C ALA A 17 7.19 -4.31 1.22
N GLY A 18 6.49 -5.15 0.44
CA GLY A 18 5.12 -5.59 0.71
C GLY A 18 4.09 -4.47 0.79
N ILE A 19 2.99 -4.71 1.50
CA ILE A 19 1.91 -3.72 1.67
C ILE A 19 2.42 -2.40 2.26
N GLN A 20 3.46 -2.44 3.09
CA GLN A 20 4.07 -1.27 3.71
C GLN A 20 4.69 -0.35 2.65
N ALA A 21 5.40 -0.91 1.67
CA ALA A 21 5.98 -0.14 0.56
C ALA A 21 4.89 0.38 -0.39
N ASP A 22 3.87 -0.43 -0.67
CA ASP A 22 2.76 -0.04 -1.55
C ASP A 22 1.95 1.11 -0.97
N ILE A 23 1.54 1.01 0.30
CA ILE A 23 0.78 2.05 1.03
C ILE A 23 1.55 3.38 1.00
N ARG A 24 2.86 3.34 1.29
CA ARG A 24 3.73 4.52 1.27
C ARG A 24 3.90 5.11 -0.13
N THR A 25 3.81 4.29 -1.16
CA THR A 25 3.87 4.74 -2.56
C THR A 25 2.56 5.41 -2.95
N PHE A 26 1.42 4.77 -2.65
CA PHE A 26 0.08 5.31 -2.91
C PHE A 26 -0.13 6.66 -2.23
N ASP A 27 0.24 6.80 -0.96
CA ASP A 27 0.13 8.07 -0.24
C ASP A 27 0.99 9.18 -0.89
N ARG A 28 2.24 8.86 -1.27
CA ARG A 28 3.15 9.79 -1.97
C ARG A 28 2.60 10.29 -3.31
N ILE A 29 1.83 9.46 -4.03
CA ILE A 29 1.23 9.83 -5.32
C ILE A 29 -0.23 10.32 -5.18
N GLY A 30 -0.70 10.60 -3.96
CA GLY A 30 -2.02 11.18 -3.71
C GLY A 30 -3.19 10.21 -3.84
N VAL A 31 -2.94 8.90 -3.74
CA VAL A 31 -3.95 7.83 -3.83
C VAL A 31 -4.31 7.34 -2.41
N HIS A 32 -5.59 7.04 -2.17
CA HIS A 32 -6.02 6.44 -0.91
C HIS A 32 -5.80 4.91 -0.95
N PRO A 33 -4.98 4.35 -0.04
CA PRO A 33 -4.60 2.94 -0.09
C PRO A 33 -5.62 2.02 0.61
N PHE A 34 -5.84 0.85 0.02
CA PHE A 34 -6.48 -0.33 0.63
C PHE A 34 -5.54 -1.54 0.49
N SER A 35 -5.64 -2.51 1.39
CA SER A 35 -4.82 -3.73 1.35
C SER A 35 -5.63 -5.00 1.61
N ALA A 36 -5.38 -6.04 0.82
CA ALA A 36 -5.72 -7.42 1.16
C ALA A 36 -4.42 -8.20 1.39
N ILE A 37 -4.22 -8.70 2.60
CA ILE A 37 -2.97 -9.35 3.02
C ILE A 37 -3.03 -10.84 2.67
N THR A 38 -1.94 -11.38 2.11
CA THR A 38 -1.72 -12.83 1.86
C THR A 38 -0.68 -13.41 2.81
#